data_AF-A0A7Y5X365-F1
#
_entry.id   AF-A0A7Y5X365-F1
#
_cell.length_a   1.000
_cell.length_b   1.000
_cell.length_c   1.000
_cell.angle_alpha   90.00
_cell.angle_beta   90.00
_cell.angle_gamma   90.00
#
_symmetry.space_group_name_H-M   'P 1'
#
loop_
_entity.id
_entity.type
_entity.pdbx_description
1 polymer ?
#
loop_
_entity_poly.entity_id
_entity_poly.type
_entity_poly.pdbx_seq_one_letter_code
_entity_poly.pdbx_strand_id
1 'polypeptide(L)'
;MPRTGSQERYAVEVGELWSWLSPTLKGIDELGDVDSLRRLQYALHVASEHAYGLEPPEGAATAHAELADALACARDVTGEIAAGCALFGPDGVQPLLHEWRGALFRVRLARMRLATPGAPSEPELPLDDGIARPLAAFLLALCGALAFVAGATLGLWPIWCAGLVAVCASIVAYRP
;
A
#
# COMPACT_ATOMS: atom_id res chain seq x y z
N MET A 1 -8.91 28.88 -23.33
CA MET A 1 -9.64 27.96 -24.23
C MET A 1 -9.66 26.59 -23.58
N PRO A 2 -10.80 25.88 -23.49
CA PRO A 2 -10.86 24.62 -22.77
C PRO A 2 -10.12 23.54 -23.57
N ARG A 3 -9.16 22.84 -22.95
CA ARG A 3 -8.34 21.76 -23.53
C ARG A 3 -9.09 20.42 -23.58
N THR A 4 -10.40 20.44 -23.78
CA THR A 4 -11.28 19.25 -23.65
C THR A 4 -10.87 18.09 -24.56
N GLY A 5 -10.24 18.38 -25.70
CA GLY A 5 -9.77 17.35 -26.64
C GLY A 5 -8.66 16.42 -26.12
N SER A 6 -7.87 16.80 -25.11
CA SER A 6 -6.84 15.90 -24.53
C SER A 6 -7.40 15.04 -23.40
N GLN A 7 -8.28 15.60 -22.56
CA GLN A 7 -8.85 14.89 -21.42
C GLN A 7 -9.89 13.85 -21.84
N GLU A 8 -10.77 14.20 -22.79
CA GLU A 8 -11.79 13.27 -23.31
C GLU A 8 -11.13 12.12 -24.08
N ARG A 9 -10.10 12.41 -24.89
CA ARG A 9 -9.32 11.39 -25.60
C ARG A 9 -8.59 10.48 -24.63
N TYR A 10 -7.91 11.04 -23.62
CA TYR A 10 -7.25 10.24 -22.57
C TYR A 10 -8.25 9.32 -21.84
N ALA A 11 -9.43 9.83 -21.51
CA ALA A 11 -10.46 9.02 -20.85
C ALA A 11 -10.98 7.88 -21.73
N VAL A 12 -11.09 8.10 -23.06
CA VAL A 12 -11.43 7.04 -24.02
C VAL A 12 -10.34 5.97 -24.08
N GLU A 13 -9.07 6.35 -24.27
CA GLU A 13 -7.94 5.39 -24.35
C GLU A 13 -7.81 4.55 -23.08
N VAL A 14 -7.89 5.18 -21.90
CA VAL A 14 -7.88 4.47 -20.60
C VAL A 14 -9.13 3.61 -20.44
N GLY A 15 -10.27 4.05 -20.95
CA GLY A 15 -11.52 3.28 -20.97
C GLY A 15 -11.41 2.03 -21.83
N GLU A 16 -10.81 2.15 -23.02
CA GLU A 16 -10.50 1.04 -23.91
C GLU A 16 -9.54 0.07 -23.23
N LEU A 17 -8.46 0.56 -22.60
CA LEU A 17 -7.55 -0.24 -21.80
C LEU A 17 -8.29 -1.15 -20.82
N TRP A 18 -9.22 -0.56 -20.06
CA TRP A 18 -9.96 -1.32 -19.07
C TRP A 18 -11.00 -2.27 -19.64
N SER A 19 -11.60 -1.93 -20.78
CA SER A 19 -12.60 -2.77 -21.42
C SER A 19 -12.03 -4.15 -21.78
N TRP A 20 -10.77 -4.22 -22.22
CA TRP A 20 -10.12 -5.47 -22.58
C TRP A 20 -9.37 -6.15 -21.42
N LEU A 21 -8.87 -5.39 -20.44
CA LEU A 21 -8.14 -5.96 -19.29
C LEU A 21 -9.09 -6.48 -18.18
N SER A 22 -10.26 -5.87 -18.00
CA SER A 22 -11.21 -6.27 -16.92
C SER A 22 -11.66 -7.75 -17.00
N PRO A 23 -11.97 -8.31 -18.18
CA PRO A 23 -12.28 -9.73 -18.31
C PRO A 23 -11.14 -10.63 -17.83
N THR A 24 -9.90 -10.29 -18.19
CA THR A 24 -8.70 -11.05 -17.80
C THR A 24 -8.35 -10.91 -16.33
N LEU A 25 -8.89 -9.90 -15.62
CA LEU A 25 -8.74 -9.78 -14.16
C LEU A 25 -9.85 -10.49 -13.38
N LYS A 26 -11.00 -10.78 -14.01
CA LYS A 26 -12.12 -11.47 -13.34
C LYS A 26 -11.79 -12.95 -13.15
N GLY A 27 -11.83 -13.43 -11.91
CA GLY A 27 -11.72 -14.86 -11.58
C GLY A 27 -10.31 -15.35 -11.27
N ILE A 28 -9.34 -14.44 -11.12
CA ILE A 28 -7.92 -14.77 -10.86
C ILE A 28 -7.52 -14.59 -9.38
N ASP A 29 -8.46 -14.24 -8.49
CA ASP A 29 -8.21 -14.30 -7.04
C ASP A 29 -7.88 -15.73 -6.55
N GLU A 30 -8.21 -16.72 -7.39
CA GLU A 30 -7.82 -18.11 -7.30
C GLU A 30 -6.69 -18.41 -8.28
N LEU A 31 -5.72 -19.24 -7.84
CA LEU A 31 -4.63 -19.72 -8.69
C LEU A 31 -5.22 -20.47 -9.90
N GLY A 32 -5.16 -19.85 -11.07
CA GLY A 32 -5.42 -20.53 -12.35
C GLY A 32 -4.27 -21.46 -12.74
N ASP A 33 -4.42 -22.13 -13.88
CA ASP A 33 -3.30 -22.88 -14.47
C ASP A 33 -2.15 -21.95 -14.93
N VAL A 34 -0.97 -22.53 -15.15
CA VAL A 34 0.24 -21.78 -15.56
C VAL A 34 0.02 -21.00 -16.86
N ASP A 35 -0.74 -21.54 -17.79
CA ASP A 35 -1.01 -20.87 -19.07
C ASP A 35 -1.92 -19.65 -18.90
N SER A 36 -2.88 -19.71 -17.97
CA SER A 36 -3.73 -18.58 -17.60
C SER A 36 -2.92 -17.48 -16.93
N LEU A 37 -1.98 -17.84 -16.05
CA LEU A 37 -1.07 -16.88 -15.42
C LEU A 37 -0.17 -16.20 -16.46
N ARG A 38 0.36 -16.94 -17.44
CA ARG A 38 1.14 -16.37 -18.54
C ARG A 38 0.32 -15.46 -19.45
N ARG A 39 -0.93 -15.83 -19.75
CA ARG A 39 -1.86 -14.97 -20.49
C ARG A 39 -2.12 -13.67 -19.73
N LEU A 40 -2.32 -13.74 -18.41
CA LEU A 40 -2.46 -12.56 -17.56
C LEU A 40 -1.20 -11.71 -17.55
N GLN A 41 -0.02 -12.31 -17.37
CA GLN A 41 1.26 -11.59 -17.41
C GLN A 41 1.41 -10.82 -18.73
N TYR A 42 1.11 -11.46 -19.86
CA TYR A 42 1.16 -10.81 -21.17
C TYR A 42 0.14 -9.67 -21.28
N ALA A 43 -1.10 -9.88 -20.81
CA ALA A 43 -2.11 -8.83 -20.78
C ALA A 43 -1.66 -7.62 -19.93
N LEU A 44 -1.09 -7.86 -18.75
CA LEU A 44 -0.56 -6.80 -17.88
C LEU A 44 0.62 -6.06 -18.54
N HIS A 45 1.49 -6.78 -19.25
CA HIS A 45 2.57 -6.16 -20.01
C HIS A 45 2.04 -5.23 -21.10
N VAL A 46 1.11 -5.69 -21.93
CA VAL A 46 0.50 -4.87 -22.99
C VAL A 46 -0.22 -3.64 -22.40
N ALA A 47 -0.89 -3.81 -21.25
CA ALA A 47 -1.55 -2.70 -20.57
C ALA A 47 -0.53 -1.67 -20.05
N SER A 48 0.58 -2.14 -19.50
CA SER A 48 1.66 -1.28 -19.01
C SER A 48 2.31 -0.49 -20.16
N GLU A 49 2.60 -1.14 -21.30
CA GLU A 49 3.13 -0.47 -22.50
C GLU A 49 2.15 0.57 -23.05
N HIS A 50 0.86 0.22 -23.12
CA HIS A 50 -0.16 1.16 -23.57
C HIS A 50 -0.27 2.35 -22.62
N ALA A 51 -0.27 2.14 -21.30
CA ALA A 51 -0.27 3.21 -20.32
C ALA A 51 0.96 4.12 -20.49
N TYR A 52 2.16 3.55 -20.63
CA TYR A 52 3.39 4.32 -20.84
C TYR A 52 3.36 5.21 -22.10
N GLY A 53 2.64 4.79 -23.14
CA GLY A 53 2.46 5.55 -24.38
C GLY A 53 1.45 6.70 -24.29
N LEU A 54 0.69 6.82 -23.20
CA LEU A 54 -0.32 7.87 -23.02
C LEU A 54 0.25 9.07 -22.27
N GLU A 55 -0.04 10.26 -22.77
CA GLU A 55 0.29 11.50 -22.07
C GLU A 55 -0.90 11.93 -21.19
N PRO A 56 -0.76 11.92 -19.85
CA PRO A 56 -1.87 12.25 -18.96
C PRO A 56 -2.16 13.76 -18.96
N PRO A 57 -3.44 14.17 -18.84
CA PRO A 57 -3.80 15.59 -18.69
C PRO A 57 -3.35 16.15 -17.33
N GLU A 58 -3.27 17.49 -17.24
CA GLU A 58 -2.96 18.19 -15.98
C GLU A 58 -3.91 17.74 -14.85
N GLY A 59 -3.33 17.37 -13.70
CA GLY A 59 -4.06 16.83 -12.54
C GLY A 59 -4.22 15.31 -12.52
N ALA A 60 -3.92 14.60 -13.61
CA ALA A 60 -3.96 13.12 -13.65
C ALA A 60 -2.57 12.47 -13.72
N ALA A 61 -1.49 13.25 -13.84
CA ALA A 61 -0.13 12.74 -14.02
C ALA A 61 0.30 11.75 -12.93
N THR A 62 0.04 12.08 -11.66
CA THR A 62 0.40 11.19 -10.53
C THR A 62 -0.42 9.90 -10.54
N ALA A 63 -1.74 10.00 -10.69
CA ALA A 63 -2.60 8.82 -10.76
C ALA A 63 -2.29 7.93 -11.98
N HIS A 64 -1.84 8.53 -13.08
CA HIS A 64 -1.38 7.82 -14.27
C HIS A 64 -0.06 7.08 -14.02
N ALA A 65 0.91 7.75 -13.39
CA ALA A 65 2.18 7.13 -13.00
C ALA A 65 1.96 5.96 -12.02
N GLU A 66 1.07 6.14 -11.03
CA GLU A 66 0.66 5.07 -10.11
C GLU A 66 0.06 3.87 -10.85
N LEU A 67 -0.75 4.10 -11.90
CA LEU A 67 -1.28 3.03 -12.71
C LEU A 67 -0.19 2.28 -13.47
N ALA A 68 0.72 3.01 -14.14
CA ALA A 68 1.80 2.42 -14.91
C ALA A 68 2.69 1.53 -14.03
N ASP A 69 3.05 2.02 -12.84
CA ASP A 69 3.82 1.28 -11.84
C ASP A 69 3.07 0.05 -11.32
N ALA A 70 1.79 0.20 -10.95
CA ALA A 70 0.98 -0.91 -10.48
C ALA A 70 0.84 -2.03 -11.53
N LEU A 71 0.70 -1.68 -12.81
CA LEU A 71 0.63 -2.65 -13.92
C LEU A 71 1.96 -3.39 -14.11
N ALA A 72 3.08 -2.68 -14.07
CA ALA A 72 4.42 -3.29 -14.18
C ALA A 72 4.69 -4.24 -13.00
N CYS A 73 4.40 -3.81 -11.78
CA CYS A 73 4.55 -4.66 -10.60
C CYS A 73 3.65 -5.89 -10.65
N ALA A 74 2.38 -5.74 -11.04
CA ALA A 74 1.47 -6.87 -11.21
C ALA A 74 1.95 -7.86 -12.27
N ARG A 75 2.53 -7.38 -13.38
CA ARG A 75 3.14 -8.23 -14.42
C ARG A 75 4.28 -9.06 -13.82
N ASP A 76 5.19 -8.42 -13.10
CA ASP A 76 6.41 -9.07 -12.60
C ASP A 76 6.06 -10.15 -11.58
N VAL A 77 5.23 -9.81 -10.58
CA VAL A 77 4.77 -10.77 -9.57
C VAL A 77 3.94 -11.91 -10.21
N THR A 78 3.13 -11.62 -11.23
CA THR A 78 2.41 -12.68 -11.96
C THR A 78 3.38 -13.64 -12.67
N GLY A 79 4.48 -13.10 -13.22
CA GLY A 79 5.56 -13.90 -13.80
C GLY A 79 6.23 -14.82 -12.78
N GLU A 80 6.49 -14.31 -11.58
CA GLU A 80 7.03 -15.09 -10.47
C GLU A 80 6.09 -16.21 -10.02
N ILE A 81 4.79 -15.92 -9.88
CA ILE A 81 3.77 -16.94 -9.57
C ILE A 81 3.72 -18.00 -10.67
N ALA A 82 3.72 -17.61 -11.95
CA ALA A 82 3.71 -18.56 -13.07
C ALA A 82 4.95 -19.47 -13.08
N ALA A 83 6.13 -18.89 -12.83
CA ALA A 83 7.38 -19.63 -12.73
C ALA A 83 7.38 -20.58 -11.52
N GLY A 84 6.95 -20.10 -10.36
CA GLY A 84 6.85 -20.88 -9.14
C GLY A 84 5.87 -22.05 -9.27
N CYS A 85 4.70 -21.83 -9.88
CA CYS A 85 3.74 -22.89 -10.17
C CYS A 85 4.31 -23.93 -11.13
N ALA A 86 5.07 -23.52 -12.15
CA ALA A 86 5.68 -24.44 -13.10
C ALA A 86 6.79 -25.31 -12.48
N LEU A 87 7.53 -24.77 -11.50
CA LEU A 87 8.66 -25.45 -10.86
C LEU A 87 8.27 -26.26 -9.63
N PHE A 88 7.35 -25.74 -8.81
CA PHE A 88 7.05 -26.26 -7.47
C PHE A 88 5.56 -26.62 -7.28
N GLY A 89 4.74 -26.48 -8.32
CA GLY A 89 3.30 -26.67 -8.23
C GLY A 89 2.58 -25.52 -7.49
N PRO A 90 1.25 -25.61 -7.37
CA PRO A 90 0.44 -24.56 -6.75
C PRO A 90 0.70 -24.37 -5.25
N ASP A 91 1.11 -25.43 -4.53
CA ASP A 91 1.41 -25.35 -3.10
C ASP A 91 2.70 -24.57 -2.82
N GLY A 92 3.68 -24.64 -3.73
CA GLY A 92 4.97 -23.98 -3.59
C GLY A 92 4.91 -22.45 -3.64
N VAL A 93 3.85 -21.87 -4.23
CA VAL A 93 3.67 -20.42 -4.35
C VAL A 93 2.78 -19.82 -3.26
N GLN A 94 2.23 -20.63 -2.35
CA GLN A 94 1.36 -20.15 -1.26
C GLN A 94 1.93 -18.95 -0.50
N PRO A 95 3.23 -18.92 -0.13
CA PRO A 95 3.81 -17.78 0.56
C PRO A 95 3.75 -16.48 -0.26
N LEU A 96 3.73 -16.54 -1.60
CA LEU A 96 3.77 -15.37 -2.49
C LEU A 96 2.38 -14.87 -2.88
N LEU A 97 1.31 -15.61 -2.58
CA LEU A 97 -0.03 -15.24 -3.04
C LEU A 97 -0.56 -13.94 -2.46
N HIS A 98 -0.13 -13.57 -1.26
CA HIS A 98 -0.53 -12.30 -0.65
C HIS A 98 0.06 -11.10 -1.40
N GLU A 99 1.32 -11.19 -1.82
CA GLU A 99 2.00 -10.17 -2.61
C GLU A 99 1.39 -10.05 -4.00
N TRP A 100 1.11 -11.18 -4.65
CA TRP A 100 0.44 -11.21 -5.95
C TRP A 100 -0.96 -10.58 -5.91
N ARG A 101 -1.79 -10.97 -4.94
CA ARG A 101 -3.12 -10.36 -4.74
C ARG A 101 -3.01 -8.87 -4.41
N GLY A 102 -2.03 -8.48 -3.61
CA GLY A 102 -1.73 -7.09 -3.31
C GLY A 102 -1.40 -6.27 -4.55
N ALA A 103 -0.59 -6.82 -5.47
CA ALA A 103 -0.25 -6.17 -6.72
C ALA A 103 -1.48 -5.98 -7.63
N LEU A 104 -2.32 -7.01 -7.79
CA LEU A 104 -3.58 -6.91 -8.54
C LEU A 104 -4.56 -5.90 -7.92
N PHE A 105 -4.63 -5.85 -6.58
CA PHE A 105 -5.43 -4.86 -5.87
C PHE A 105 -4.94 -3.44 -6.12
N ARG A 106 -3.62 -3.20 -6.13
CA ARG A 106 -3.05 -1.88 -6.47
C ARG A 106 -3.44 -1.41 -7.86
N VAL A 107 -3.47 -2.31 -8.86
CA VAL A 107 -3.97 -1.97 -10.22
C VAL A 107 -5.43 -1.49 -10.15
N ARG A 108 -6.27 -2.21 -9.40
CA ARG A 108 -7.68 -1.83 -9.22
C ARG A 108 -7.84 -0.51 -8.47
N LEU A 109 -7.00 -0.23 -7.48
CA LEU A 109 -6.97 1.03 -6.74
C LEU A 109 -6.53 2.20 -7.63
N ALA A 110 -5.43 2.05 -8.37
CA ALA A 110 -4.94 3.06 -9.29
C ALA A 110 -5.98 3.42 -10.36
N ARG A 111 -6.71 2.43 -10.88
CA ARG A 111 -7.86 2.64 -11.75
C ARG A 111 -8.94 3.53 -11.12
N MET A 112 -9.31 3.25 -9.87
CA MET A 112 -10.35 4.03 -9.17
C MET A 112 -9.91 5.48 -8.94
N ARG A 113 -8.63 5.68 -8.62
CA ARG A 113 -8.02 7.01 -8.46
C ARG A 113 -8.03 7.79 -9.78
N LEU A 114 -7.75 7.13 -10.91
CA LEU A 114 -7.86 7.74 -12.24
C LEU A 114 -9.30 8.12 -12.62
N ALA A 115 -10.30 7.34 -12.19
CA ALA A 115 -11.71 7.64 -12.45
C ALA A 115 -12.25 8.80 -11.58
N THR A 116 -11.55 9.15 -10.49
CA THR A 116 -11.90 10.28 -9.60
C THR A 116 -10.74 11.27 -9.53
N PRO A 117 -10.54 12.13 -10.56
CA PRO A 117 -9.49 13.13 -10.53
C PRO A 117 -9.71 14.09 -9.35
N GLY A 118 -8.75 14.16 -8.43
CA GLY A 118 -8.81 15.04 -7.26
C GLY A 118 -8.90 14.33 -5.90
N ALA A 119 -8.88 13.00 -5.85
CA ALA A 119 -8.52 12.33 -4.58
C ALA A 119 -7.10 12.77 -4.20
N PRO A 120 -6.85 13.23 -2.96
CA PRO A 120 -5.49 13.55 -2.55
C PRO A 120 -4.65 12.29 -2.76
N SER A 121 -3.58 12.40 -3.57
CA SER A 121 -2.44 11.50 -3.43
C SER A 121 -2.15 11.40 -1.95
N GLU A 122 -1.86 10.19 -1.45
CA GLU A 122 -1.47 10.01 -0.06
C GLU A 122 -0.53 11.15 0.32
N PRO A 123 -0.79 11.89 1.42
CA PRO A 123 0.19 12.84 1.88
C PRO A 123 1.48 12.05 1.98
N GLU A 124 2.49 12.48 1.24
CA GLU A 124 3.88 12.05 1.40
C GLU A 124 4.10 12.08 2.91
N LEU A 125 4.03 10.92 3.57
CA LEU A 125 4.01 10.87 5.02
C LEU A 125 5.26 11.63 5.42
N PRO A 126 5.15 12.72 6.20
CA PRO A 126 6.33 13.44 6.63
C PRO A 126 7.27 12.38 7.20
N LEU A 127 8.48 12.31 6.64
CA LEU A 127 9.52 11.40 7.08
C LEU A 127 9.55 11.46 8.60
N ASP A 128 9.04 10.39 9.21
CA ASP A 128 9.01 10.04 10.62
C ASP A 128 9.42 11.21 11.55
N ASP A 129 8.44 11.85 12.22
CA ASP A 129 8.73 12.62 13.44
C ASP A 129 9.37 11.63 14.41
N GLY A 130 10.69 11.52 14.34
CA GLY A 130 11.41 10.31 14.67
C GLY A 130 11.09 9.71 16.03
N ILE A 131 11.45 8.43 16.18
CA ILE A 131 11.25 7.53 17.32
C ILE A 131 11.47 8.17 18.72
N ALA A 132 12.15 9.31 18.82
CA ALA A 132 12.37 10.07 20.05
C ALA A 132 11.11 10.28 20.91
N ARG A 133 9.96 10.63 20.31
CA ARG A 133 8.72 10.92 21.07
C ARG A 133 8.07 9.66 21.66
N PRO A 134 7.84 8.57 20.91
CA PRO A 134 7.34 7.32 21.49
C PRO A 134 8.36 6.67 22.43
N LEU A 135 9.66 6.77 22.15
CA LEU A 135 10.72 6.25 23.03
C LEU A 135 10.76 6.99 24.37
N ALA A 136 10.64 8.32 24.36
CA ALA A 136 10.58 9.12 25.59
C ALA A 136 9.33 8.77 26.44
N ALA A 137 8.17 8.59 25.80
CA ALA A 137 6.95 8.17 26.49
C ALA A 137 7.08 6.77 27.11
N PHE A 138 7.70 5.83 26.39
CA PHE A 138 7.96 4.48 26.88
C PHE A 138 8.93 4.46 28.06
N LEU A 139 10.06 5.16 27.96
CA LEU A 139 11.05 5.26 29.04
C LEU A 139 10.45 5.92 30.28
N LEU A 140 9.62 6.95 30.11
CA LEU A 140 8.93 7.62 31.22
C LEU A 140 7.94 6.67 31.92
N ALA A 141 7.16 5.90 31.14
CA ALA A 141 6.24 4.91 31.68
C ALA A 141 6.98 3.79 32.43
N LEU A 142 8.10 3.30 31.87
CA LEU A 142 8.91 2.25 32.47
C LEU A 142 9.55 2.70 33.79
N CYS A 143 10.17 3.88 33.80
CA CYS A 143 10.75 4.46 35.01
C CYS A 143 9.69 4.73 36.08
N GLY A 144 8.51 5.24 35.69
CA GLY A 144 7.39 5.47 36.61
C GLY A 144 6.87 4.16 37.25
N ALA A 145 6.72 3.09 36.46
CA ALA A 145 6.30 1.79 36.96
C ALA A 145 7.32 1.18 37.92
N LEU A 146 8.62 1.26 37.61
CA LEU A 146 9.68 0.77 38.48
C LEU A 146 9.74 1.55 39.81
N ALA A 147 9.62 2.88 39.76
CA ALA A 147 9.58 3.74 40.95
C ALA A 147 8.36 3.44 41.83
N PHE A 148 7.20 3.17 41.23
CA PHE A 148 5.99 2.76 41.94
C PHE A 148 6.19 1.45 42.69
N VAL A 149 6.68 0.41 42.01
CA VAL A 149 6.89 -0.92 42.62
C VAL A 149 7.93 -0.85 43.74
N ALA A 150 9.08 -0.20 43.49
CA ALA A 150 10.12 -0.03 44.50
C ALA A 150 9.64 0.79 45.71
N GLY A 151 8.94 1.92 45.46
CA GLY A 151 8.39 2.76 46.51
C GLY A 151 7.34 2.04 47.38
N ALA A 152 6.48 1.23 46.75
CA ALA A 152 5.49 0.41 47.46
C ALA A 152 6.17 -0.66 48.34
N THR A 153 7.22 -1.33 47.83
CA THR A 153 7.94 -2.35 48.61
C THR A 153 8.70 -1.77 49.81
N LEU A 154 9.17 -0.53 49.71
CA LEU A 154 9.96 0.13 50.77
C LEU A 154 9.11 0.98 51.72
N GLY A 155 7.79 1.05 51.53
CA GLY A 155 6.88 1.86 52.37
C GLY A 155 7.05 3.38 52.23
N LEU A 156 7.76 3.82 51.18
CA LEU A 156 8.08 5.24 50.95
C LEU A 156 6.95 5.90 50.15
N TRP A 157 5.95 6.38 50.88
CA TRP A 157 4.71 6.92 50.30
C TRP A 157 4.88 8.04 49.25
N PRO A 158 5.88 8.96 49.32
CA PRO A 158 6.02 10.00 48.31
C PRO A 158 6.51 9.46 46.96
N ILE A 159 7.27 8.35 46.98
CA ILE A 159 7.95 7.81 45.81
C ILE A 159 6.97 7.10 44.87
N TRP A 160 6.01 6.34 45.41
CA TRP A 160 5.01 5.70 44.56
C TRP A 160 3.99 6.71 43.98
N CYS A 161 3.65 7.78 44.71
CA CYS A 161 2.86 8.89 44.17
C CYS A 161 3.56 9.56 42.98
N ALA A 162 4.87 9.82 43.09
CA ALA A 162 5.66 10.37 41.99
C ALA A 162 5.71 9.42 40.78
N GLY A 163 5.84 8.11 41.01
CA GLY A 163 5.76 7.08 39.96
C GLY A 163 4.41 7.09 39.23
N LEU A 164 3.31 7.22 39.95
CA LEU A 164 1.96 7.25 39.36
C LEU A 164 1.72 8.52 38.52
N VAL A 165 2.23 9.68 38.97
CA VAL A 165 2.19 10.93 38.20
C VAL A 165 3.02 10.81 36.91
N ALA A 166 4.20 10.18 36.96
CA ALA A 166 5.03 9.95 35.77
C ALA A 166 4.34 9.05 34.73
N VAL A 167 3.64 8.00 35.18
CA VAL A 167 2.83 7.12 34.32
C VAL A 167 1.63 7.85 33.73
N CYS A 168 0.95 8.72 34.48
CA CYS A 168 -0.14 9.54 33.92
C CYS A 168 0.41 10.58 32.91
N ALA A 169 1.58 11.16 33.17
CA ALA A 169 2.23 12.13 32.29
C ALA A 169 2.68 11.50 30.96
N SER A 170 3.06 10.23 30.93
CA SER A 170 3.44 9.55 29.68
C SER A 170 2.26 9.42 28.70
N ILE A 171 1.03 9.25 29.21
CA ILE A 171 -0.19 9.21 28.39
C ILE A 171 -0.44 10.57 27.72
N VAL A 172 -0.16 11.67 28.44
CA VAL A 172 -0.29 13.03 27.89
C VAL A 172 0.81 13.32 26.88
N ALA A 173 2.05 12.88 27.14
CA ALA A 173 3.18 13.05 26.24
C ALA A 173 3.05 12.25 24.93
N TYR A 174 2.32 11.14 24.95
CA TYR A 174 2.06 10.28 23.79
C TYR A 174 0.91 10.77 22.89
N ARG A 175 0.20 11.86 23.22
CA ARG A 175 -0.90 12.34 22.36
C ARG A 175 -0.34 12.75 20.98
N PRO A 176 -0.81 12.12 19.89
CA PRO A 176 -0.48 12.52 18.52
C PRO A 176 -1.08 13.88 18.18
#